data_AF-A0A967G7Z1-F1
#
_entry.id   AF-A0A967G7Z1-F1
#
_cell.length_a   1.000
_cell.length_b   1.000
_cell.length_c   1.000
_cell.angle_alpha   90.00
_cell.angle_beta   90.00
_cell.angle_gamma   90.00
#
_symmetry.space_group_name_H-M   'P 1'
#
loop_
_entity.id
_entity.type
_entity.pdbx_description
1 polymer ?
#
loop_
_entity_poly.entity_id
_entity_poly.type
_entity_poly.pdbx_seq_one_letter_code
_entity_poly.pdbx_strand_id
1 'polypeptide(L)'
;DNGVGTGHHGMYLGNIDSSVFEYNKYDSNMAWAINLDDDSDGNVIRYNYSTGHTTAGKGFAAIWTDSTGTCDNNIVHHNVINGDLNGIAIGDDWGDGSNGTFTGIEIYNNIYYGAAGGNGVAIYDDETVDVMRNNILYAGAGGLGLYDDGGSATLTTNTNNLYYIASGNVVLFGGSG
;
A
#
# COMPACT_ATOMS: atom_id res chain seq x y z
N ASP A 1 -9.86 -15.94 -5.45
CA ASP A 1 -9.80 -14.52 -5.02
C ASP A 1 -9.72 -14.38 -3.50
N ASN A 2 -10.65 -14.91 -2.70
CA ASN A 2 -10.56 -14.86 -1.23
C ASN A 2 -10.15 -16.19 -0.58
N GLY A 3 -9.31 -16.15 0.46
CA GLY A 3 -8.93 -17.31 1.28
C GLY A 3 -7.45 -17.42 1.64
N VAL A 4 -7.04 -18.61 2.09
CA VAL A 4 -5.68 -18.90 2.62
C VAL A 4 -4.84 -19.77 1.67
N GLY A 5 -5.31 -19.99 0.43
CA GLY A 5 -4.61 -20.78 -0.59
C GLY A 5 -3.66 -19.95 -1.43
N THR A 6 -2.83 -20.61 -2.24
CA THR A 6 -1.93 -19.96 -3.21
C THR A 6 -2.70 -19.02 -4.13
N GLY A 7 -2.29 -17.75 -4.18
CA GLY A 7 -2.94 -16.72 -5.00
C GLY A 7 -4.26 -16.18 -4.45
N HIS A 8 -4.62 -16.49 -3.20
CA HIS A 8 -5.82 -15.95 -2.58
C HIS A 8 -5.49 -14.78 -1.65
N HIS A 9 -6.27 -13.72 -1.78
CA HIS A 9 -6.27 -12.53 -0.93
C HIS A 9 -7.02 -12.81 0.38
N GLY A 10 -6.79 -11.99 1.40
CA GLY A 10 -7.69 -11.97 2.56
C GLY A 10 -9.08 -11.50 2.14
N MET A 11 -9.11 -10.32 1.53
CA MET A 11 -10.27 -9.75 0.85
C MET A 11 -9.84 -9.17 -0.50
N TYR A 12 -10.50 -9.63 -1.55
CA TYR A 12 -10.45 -9.14 -2.90
C TYR A 12 -11.81 -8.52 -3.19
N LEU A 13 -11.79 -7.26 -3.59
CA LEU A 13 -12.96 -6.41 -3.67
C LEU A 13 -12.87 -5.60 -4.97
N GLY A 14 -13.55 -6.09 -6.01
CA GLY A 14 -13.71 -5.36 -7.27
C GLY A 14 -14.98 -4.51 -7.26
N ASN A 15 -14.92 -3.30 -7.81
CA ASN A 15 -16.04 -2.38 -7.96
C ASN A 15 -16.81 -2.16 -6.65
N ILE A 16 -16.06 -1.83 -5.58
CA ILE A 16 -16.62 -1.49 -4.27
C ILE A 16 -16.38 -0.03 -3.94
N ASP A 17 -17.46 0.68 -3.63
CA ASP A 17 -17.38 2.09 -3.28
C ASP A 17 -17.70 2.36 -1.81
N SER A 18 -17.11 3.43 -1.28
CA SER A 18 -17.50 4.05 0.00
C SER A 18 -17.56 3.06 1.18
N SER A 19 -16.73 2.02 1.14
CA SER A 19 -16.72 0.97 2.15
C SER A 19 -15.62 1.19 3.19
N VAL A 20 -15.85 0.66 4.40
CA VAL A 20 -14.90 0.77 5.52
C VAL A 20 -14.45 -0.62 5.95
N PHE A 21 -13.14 -0.84 5.91
CA PHE A 21 -12.48 -2.06 6.36
C PHE A 21 -11.72 -1.75 7.64
N GLU A 22 -12.31 -2.10 8.79
CA GLU A 22 -11.73 -1.76 10.08
C GLU A 22 -11.77 -2.86 11.15
N TYR A 23 -10.80 -2.83 12.05
CA TYR A 23 -10.63 -3.75 13.18
C TYR A 23 -10.46 -5.22 12.79
N ASN A 24 -9.89 -5.50 11.62
CA ASN A 24 -9.61 -6.86 11.18
C ASN A 24 -8.16 -7.27 11.50
N LYS A 25 -7.96 -8.58 11.68
CA LYS A 25 -6.65 -9.21 11.69
C LYS A 25 -6.49 -10.07 10.43
N TYR A 26 -5.40 -9.84 9.69
CA TYR A 26 -4.97 -10.67 8.57
C TYR A 26 -3.67 -11.38 8.95
N ASP A 27 -3.60 -12.67 8.65
CA ASP A 27 -2.51 -13.53 9.12
C ASP A 27 -2.12 -14.51 8.01
N SER A 28 -0.92 -14.31 7.47
CA SER A 28 -0.26 -15.26 6.58
C SER A 28 -1.03 -15.57 5.29
N ASN A 29 -1.76 -14.60 4.72
CA ASN A 29 -2.34 -14.78 3.38
C ASN A 29 -1.24 -14.86 2.31
N MET A 30 -1.47 -15.65 1.26
CA MET A 30 -0.49 -15.82 0.19
C MET A 30 -0.52 -14.71 -0.86
N ALA A 31 -1.54 -13.86 -0.87
CA ALA A 31 -1.62 -12.64 -1.68
C ALA A 31 -1.79 -11.40 -0.79
N TRP A 32 -2.50 -10.35 -1.26
CA TRP A 32 -2.77 -9.17 -0.45
C TRP A 32 -3.75 -9.49 0.67
N ALA A 33 -3.57 -8.90 1.85
CA ALA A 33 -4.58 -8.99 2.90
C ALA A 33 -5.89 -8.29 2.47
N ILE A 34 -5.77 -7.14 1.81
CA ILE A 34 -6.87 -6.42 1.17
C ILE A 34 -6.42 -5.99 -0.24
N ASN A 35 -7.24 -6.29 -1.25
CA ASN A 35 -7.10 -5.79 -2.61
C ASN A 35 -8.37 -5.03 -2.97
N LEU A 36 -8.25 -3.72 -3.12
CA LEU A 36 -9.25 -2.88 -3.78
C LEU A 36 -8.88 -2.85 -5.26
N ASP A 37 -9.79 -3.34 -6.09
CA ASP A 37 -9.55 -3.56 -7.52
C ASP A 37 -10.63 -2.89 -8.37
N ASP A 38 -10.30 -2.53 -9.61
CA ASP A 38 -11.23 -2.09 -10.66
C ASP A 38 -12.44 -1.23 -10.20
N ASP A 39 -12.35 0.09 -10.34
CA ASP A 39 -13.42 1.04 -10.00
C ASP A 39 -13.84 0.96 -8.52
N SER A 40 -12.89 0.69 -7.61
CA SER A 40 -13.15 0.65 -6.18
C SER A 40 -12.82 1.98 -5.51
N ASP A 41 -13.77 2.91 -5.46
CA ASP A 41 -13.51 4.30 -5.10
C ASP A 41 -13.97 4.68 -3.68
N GLY A 42 -13.25 5.61 -3.04
CA GLY A 42 -13.69 6.25 -1.80
C GLY A 42 -13.73 5.32 -0.59
N ASN A 43 -12.95 4.24 -0.59
CA ASN A 43 -12.89 3.29 0.52
C ASN A 43 -11.93 3.73 1.62
N VAL A 44 -12.14 3.20 2.82
CA VAL A 44 -11.30 3.46 4.00
C VAL A 44 -10.80 2.17 4.60
N ILE A 45 -9.48 1.97 4.63
CA ILE A 45 -8.81 0.86 5.30
C ILE A 45 -8.15 1.40 6.58
N ARG A 46 -8.69 1.04 7.75
CA ARG A 46 -8.18 1.58 9.03
C ARG A 46 -8.19 0.63 10.22
N TYR A 47 -7.31 0.86 11.19
CA TYR A 47 -7.28 0.11 12.44
C TYR A 47 -7.16 -1.41 12.28
N ASN A 48 -6.57 -1.88 11.17
CA ASN A 48 -6.32 -3.29 10.94
C ASN A 48 -4.92 -3.69 11.41
N TYR A 49 -4.75 -4.97 11.72
CA TYR A 49 -3.45 -5.58 12.00
C TYR A 49 -3.15 -6.64 10.94
N SER A 50 -1.97 -6.57 10.32
CA SER A 50 -1.54 -7.52 9.30
C SER A 50 -0.18 -8.11 9.62
N THR A 51 -0.01 -9.41 9.39
CA THR A 51 1.26 -10.10 9.65
C THR A 51 1.46 -11.35 8.81
N GLY A 52 2.72 -11.65 8.47
CA GLY A 52 3.12 -12.92 7.86
C GLY A 52 2.92 -13.02 6.34
N HIS A 53 2.57 -11.93 5.63
CA HIS A 53 2.37 -11.94 4.18
C HIS A 53 3.72 -11.83 3.43
N THR A 54 4.42 -12.93 3.24
CA THR A 54 5.81 -12.92 2.70
C THR A 54 5.94 -13.31 1.23
N THR A 55 4.83 -13.48 0.50
CA THR A 55 4.87 -13.78 -0.93
C THR A 55 5.45 -12.60 -1.71
N ALA A 56 6.31 -12.88 -2.68
CA ALA A 56 6.94 -11.86 -3.52
C ALA A 56 5.90 -10.91 -4.15
N GLY A 57 6.11 -9.60 -3.97
CA GLY A 57 5.24 -8.56 -4.53
C GLY A 57 3.88 -8.42 -3.84
N LYS A 58 3.63 -9.06 -2.70
CA LYS A 58 2.36 -9.00 -1.96
C LYS A 58 2.57 -8.53 -0.51
N GLY A 59 1.49 -8.21 0.18
CA GLY A 59 1.57 -7.48 1.44
C GLY A 59 0.22 -7.23 2.10
N PHE A 60 0.12 -6.14 2.86
CA PHE A 60 -1.12 -5.78 3.53
C PHE A 60 -2.20 -5.29 2.56
N ALA A 61 -2.03 -4.11 1.96
CA ALA A 61 -3.06 -3.51 1.13
C ALA A 61 -2.56 -3.25 -0.29
N ALA A 62 -3.41 -3.48 -1.27
CA ALA A 62 -3.24 -2.99 -2.64
C ALA A 62 -4.47 -2.17 -3.04
N ILE A 63 -4.18 -1.04 -3.66
CA ILE A 63 -5.10 -0.23 -4.45
C ILE A 63 -4.62 -0.44 -5.88
N TRP A 64 -5.35 -1.25 -6.65
CA TRP A 64 -4.87 -1.79 -7.91
C TRP A 64 -5.95 -1.73 -8.97
N THR A 65 -5.55 -1.74 -10.25
CA THR A 65 -6.43 -2.06 -11.36
C THR A 65 -5.67 -2.95 -12.33
N ASP A 66 -6.30 -4.00 -12.85
CA ASP A 66 -5.74 -4.78 -13.97
C ASP A 66 -6.37 -4.37 -15.32
N SER A 67 -7.22 -3.36 -15.28
CA SER A 67 -8.02 -2.88 -16.41
C SER A 67 -7.96 -1.35 -16.55
N THR A 68 -8.74 -0.79 -17.47
CA THR A 68 -8.85 0.67 -17.68
C THR A 68 -9.64 1.40 -16.58
N GLY A 69 -9.94 0.75 -15.45
CA GLY A 69 -10.67 1.31 -14.32
C GLY A 69 -9.84 2.30 -13.51
N THR A 70 -10.51 2.96 -12.55
CA THR A 70 -9.86 3.86 -11.56
C THR A 70 -9.95 3.27 -10.15
N CYS A 71 -9.15 3.77 -9.22
CA CYS A 71 -9.27 3.42 -7.80
C CYS A 71 -9.01 4.67 -6.95
N ASP A 72 -9.84 5.69 -7.16
CA ASP A 72 -9.69 7.02 -6.61
C ASP A 72 -10.19 7.15 -5.17
N ASN A 73 -9.72 8.19 -4.48
CA ASN A 73 -10.19 8.65 -3.17
C ASN A 73 -10.09 7.60 -2.05
N ASN A 74 -9.23 6.59 -2.22
CA ASN A 74 -9.02 5.56 -1.22
C ASN A 74 -8.07 6.03 -0.11
N ILE A 75 -8.44 5.74 1.13
CA ILE A 75 -7.72 6.20 2.32
C ILE A 75 -7.23 5.00 3.13
N VAL A 76 -5.93 4.94 3.40
CA VAL A 76 -5.32 3.91 4.25
C VAL A 76 -4.70 4.56 5.48
N HIS A 77 -5.27 4.32 6.66
CA HIS A 77 -4.78 4.99 7.87
C HIS A 77 -4.84 4.20 9.17
N HIS A 78 -3.93 4.48 10.10
CA HIS A 78 -3.92 3.88 11.45
C HIS A 78 -3.87 2.34 11.46
N ASN A 79 -3.26 1.72 10.45
CA ASN A 79 -3.02 0.28 10.41
C ASN A 79 -1.65 -0.08 10.99
N VAL A 80 -1.52 -1.30 11.49
CA VAL A 80 -0.26 -1.88 11.93
C VAL A 80 0.08 -3.08 11.06
N ILE A 81 1.21 -2.99 10.36
CA ILE A 81 1.66 -3.97 9.39
C ILE A 81 3.01 -4.51 9.87
N ASN A 82 3.04 -5.79 10.25
CA ASN A 82 4.16 -6.37 10.97
C ASN A 82 4.64 -7.67 10.33
N GLY A 83 5.82 -7.65 9.71
CA GLY A 83 6.44 -8.80 9.09
C GLY A 83 5.88 -9.16 7.71
N ASP A 84 5.03 -8.31 7.13
CA ASP A 84 4.62 -8.44 5.73
C ASP A 84 5.77 -8.01 4.80
N LEU A 85 5.81 -8.57 3.59
CA LEU A 85 6.80 -8.19 2.59
C LEU A 85 6.50 -6.79 2.07
N ASN A 86 5.27 -6.47 1.69
CA ASN A 86 4.90 -5.10 1.35
C ASN A 86 3.87 -4.55 2.32
N GLY A 87 3.90 -3.24 2.58
CA GLY A 87 2.88 -2.55 3.35
C GLY A 87 1.68 -2.21 2.47
N ILE A 88 1.79 -1.13 1.72
CA ILE A 88 0.72 -0.63 0.84
C ILE A 88 1.29 -0.53 -0.58
N ALA A 89 0.59 -1.10 -1.55
CA ALA A 89 0.90 -0.94 -2.96
C ALA A 89 -0.19 -0.14 -3.67
N ILE A 90 0.24 0.71 -4.60
CA ILE A 90 -0.61 1.48 -5.49
C ILE A 90 -0.05 1.31 -6.90
N GLY A 91 -0.87 0.94 -7.85
CA GLY A 91 -0.42 0.70 -9.22
C GLY A 91 -1.50 0.17 -10.14
N ASP A 92 -1.15 0.00 -11.40
CA ASP A 92 -1.97 -0.66 -12.41
C ASP A 92 -1.20 -1.83 -13.08
N ASP A 93 -1.88 -2.71 -13.82
CA ASP A 93 -1.18 -3.77 -14.56
C ASP A 93 -0.48 -3.22 -15.82
N TRP A 94 0.80 -3.58 -15.92
CA TRP A 94 1.76 -3.05 -16.86
C TRP A 94 1.43 -3.51 -18.29
N GLY A 95 0.72 -2.67 -19.05
CA GLY A 95 0.72 -2.77 -20.51
C GLY A 95 -0.59 -2.62 -21.24
N ASP A 96 -1.72 -2.43 -20.57
CA ASP A 96 -3.03 -2.29 -21.25
C ASP A 96 -3.43 -0.83 -21.55
N GLY A 97 -2.46 0.09 -21.47
CA GLY A 97 -2.69 1.50 -21.72
C GLY A 97 -3.49 2.10 -20.57
N SER A 98 -2.82 2.30 -19.44
CA SER A 98 -3.40 3.02 -18.32
C SER A 98 -3.82 4.41 -18.77
N ASN A 99 -5.03 4.79 -18.41
CA ASN A 99 -5.65 6.03 -18.86
C ASN A 99 -6.15 6.90 -17.69
N GLY A 100 -5.79 6.52 -16.46
CA GLY A 100 -6.16 7.26 -15.26
C GLY A 100 -5.11 7.07 -14.19
N THR A 101 -4.32 8.10 -13.95
CA THR A 101 -3.60 8.26 -12.69
C THR A 101 -4.65 8.30 -11.57
N PHE A 102 -4.57 7.38 -10.61
CA PHE A 102 -5.37 7.41 -9.40
C PHE A 102 -5.15 8.74 -8.67
N THR A 103 -6.23 9.30 -8.15
CA THR A 103 -6.23 10.57 -7.44
C THR A 103 -6.98 10.48 -6.12
N GLY A 104 -6.69 11.40 -5.20
CA GLY A 104 -7.28 11.42 -3.87
C GLY A 104 -6.76 10.30 -2.96
N ILE A 105 -5.63 9.68 -3.29
CA ILE A 105 -5.06 8.61 -2.46
C ILE A 105 -4.38 9.20 -1.23
N GLU A 106 -4.82 8.76 -0.05
CA GLU A 106 -4.26 9.22 1.22
C GLU A 106 -3.73 8.05 2.07
N ILE A 107 -2.46 8.13 2.47
CA ILE A 107 -1.79 7.16 3.33
C ILE A 107 -1.21 7.87 4.56
N TYR A 108 -1.82 7.67 5.73
CA TYR A 108 -1.34 8.35 6.93
C TYR A 108 -1.46 7.59 8.24
N ASN A 109 -0.60 7.93 9.20
CA ASN A 109 -0.62 7.36 10.54
C ASN A 109 -0.52 5.82 10.59
N ASN A 110 0.04 5.18 9.57
CA ASN A 110 0.29 3.74 9.57
C ASN A 110 1.66 3.41 10.16
N ILE A 111 1.78 2.20 10.71
CA ILE A 111 3.05 1.63 11.13
C ILE A 111 3.34 0.42 10.25
N TYR A 112 4.45 0.47 9.54
CA TYR A 112 5.01 -0.64 8.81
C TYR A 112 6.32 -1.08 9.45
N TYR A 113 6.39 -2.35 9.81
CA TYR A 113 7.58 -3.05 10.27
C TYR A 113 7.83 -4.23 9.34
N GLY A 114 8.58 -4.01 8.28
CA GLY A 114 8.68 -4.91 7.13
C GLY A 114 9.61 -6.10 7.31
N ALA A 115 9.32 -7.15 6.53
CA ALA A 115 10.26 -8.25 6.30
C ALA A 115 11.47 -7.78 5.46
N ALA A 116 12.51 -8.63 5.40
CA ALA A 116 13.67 -8.38 4.54
C ALA A 116 13.26 -8.36 3.05
N GLY A 117 13.82 -7.40 2.29
CA GLY A 117 13.48 -7.14 0.89
C GLY A 117 12.14 -6.43 0.68
N GLY A 118 11.45 -6.06 1.77
CA GLY A 118 10.09 -5.58 1.72
C GLY A 118 9.92 -4.06 1.70
N ASN A 119 8.87 -3.56 1.03
CA ASN A 119 8.62 -2.12 0.88
C ASN A 119 7.45 -1.61 1.73
N GLY A 120 7.61 -0.47 2.39
CA GLY A 120 6.55 0.10 3.24
C GLY A 120 5.37 0.64 2.45
N VAL A 121 5.63 1.59 1.56
CA VAL A 121 4.72 2.01 0.51
C VAL A 121 5.41 1.80 -0.82
N ALA A 122 4.76 1.14 -1.76
CA ALA A 122 5.24 0.93 -3.12
C ALA A 122 4.26 1.60 -4.08
N ILE A 123 4.77 2.49 -4.91
CA ILE A 123 4.01 3.13 -5.97
C ILE A 123 4.60 2.61 -7.28
N TYR A 124 3.72 2.11 -8.13
CA TYR A 124 4.08 1.59 -9.43
C TYR A 124 3.53 2.53 -10.51
N ASP A 125 4.24 2.59 -11.63
CA ASP A 125 3.86 3.38 -12.81
C ASP A 125 3.72 4.89 -12.53
N ASP A 126 2.78 5.55 -13.20
CA ASP A 126 2.59 7.01 -13.15
C ASP A 126 1.58 7.43 -12.07
N GLU A 127 1.48 6.65 -10.99
CA GLU A 127 0.44 6.83 -9.96
C GLU A 127 0.66 7.99 -8.99
N THR A 128 -0.44 8.55 -8.49
CA THR A 128 -0.39 9.68 -7.54
C THR A 128 -0.81 9.27 -6.13
N VAL A 129 0.00 9.68 -5.16
CA VAL A 129 -0.36 9.73 -3.74
C VAL A 129 -0.46 11.18 -3.30
N ASP A 130 -1.69 11.64 -3.11
CA ASP A 130 -1.98 13.03 -2.74
C ASP A 130 -1.45 13.37 -1.36
N VAL A 131 -1.67 12.47 -0.38
CA VAL A 131 -1.26 12.72 1.00
C VAL A 131 -0.57 11.51 1.60
N MET A 132 0.72 11.64 1.86
CA MET A 132 1.49 10.70 2.66
C MET A 132 2.00 11.40 3.93
N ARG A 133 1.49 11.06 5.11
CA ARG A 133 1.92 11.74 6.35
C ARG A 133 1.87 10.94 7.63
N ASN A 134 2.72 11.29 8.59
CA ASN A 134 2.74 10.71 9.94
C ASN A 134 2.88 9.17 9.98
N ASN A 135 3.41 8.55 8.93
CA ASN A 135 3.66 7.12 8.89
C ASN A 135 5.01 6.79 9.54
N ILE A 136 5.11 5.58 10.10
CA ILE A 136 6.37 4.98 10.54
C ILE A 136 6.66 3.81 9.62
N LEU A 137 7.73 3.91 8.84
CA LEU A 137 8.06 2.95 7.78
C LEU A 137 9.44 2.36 8.08
N TYR A 138 9.45 1.27 8.83
CA TYR A 138 10.63 0.46 9.09
C TYR A 138 10.75 -0.60 7.99
N ALA A 139 11.70 -0.39 7.08
CA ALA A 139 12.02 -1.36 6.05
C ALA A 139 13.08 -2.36 6.55
N GLY A 140 12.81 -3.65 6.34
CA GLY A 140 13.77 -4.72 6.61
C GLY A 140 15.01 -4.61 5.72
N ALA A 141 16.00 -5.46 5.97
CA ALA A 141 17.25 -5.46 5.19
C ALA A 141 16.97 -5.61 3.68
N GLY A 142 17.50 -4.70 2.87
CA GLY A 142 17.31 -4.70 1.41
C GLY A 142 15.96 -4.14 0.93
N GLY A 143 15.07 -3.73 1.83
CA GLY A 143 13.79 -3.08 1.50
C GLY A 143 13.85 -1.56 1.60
N LEU A 144 12.79 -0.91 1.13
CA LEU A 144 12.65 0.55 1.15
C LEU A 144 11.39 0.98 1.93
N GLY A 145 11.47 2.08 2.68
CA GLY A 145 10.28 2.59 3.36
C GLY A 145 9.24 3.15 2.36
N LEU A 146 9.73 3.82 1.31
CA LEU A 146 8.97 4.24 0.13
C LEU A 146 9.72 3.75 -1.10
N TYR A 147 9.01 3.07 -2.00
CA TYR A 147 9.50 2.56 -3.27
C TYR A 147 8.70 3.15 -4.41
N ASP A 148 9.42 3.46 -5.49
CA ASP A 148 8.94 3.91 -6.79
C ASP A 148 9.69 3.04 -7.80
N ASP A 149 8.98 2.44 -8.75
CA ASP A 149 9.55 1.55 -9.77
C ASP A 149 10.27 2.30 -10.90
N GLY A 150 10.27 3.64 -10.86
CA GLY A 150 10.89 4.49 -11.85
C GLY A 150 9.91 5.08 -12.86
N GLY A 151 8.61 4.91 -12.63
CA GLY A 151 7.56 5.69 -13.29
C GLY A 151 7.59 7.17 -12.89
N SER A 152 6.63 7.93 -13.42
CA SER A 152 6.44 9.35 -13.09
C SER A 152 5.54 9.53 -11.87
N ALA A 153 5.67 8.63 -10.88
CA ALA A 153 4.90 8.63 -9.66
C ALA A 153 4.94 10.01 -8.98
N THR A 154 3.78 10.50 -8.57
CA THR A 154 3.66 11.82 -7.94
C THR A 154 3.28 11.67 -6.47
N LEU A 155 4.14 12.15 -5.58
CA LEU A 155 3.76 12.40 -4.18
C LEU A 155 3.48 13.89 -3.99
N THR A 156 2.21 14.28 -3.95
CA THR A 156 1.81 15.68 -3.82
C THR A 156 2.20 16.25 -2.47
N THR A 157 1.89 15.53 -1.38
CA THR A 157 2.28 15.90 -0.01
C THR A 157 2.97 14.73 0.68
N ASN A 158 4.22 14.90 1.10
CA ASN A 158 4.97 13.92 1.90
C ASN A 158 5.54 14.58 3.15
N THR A 159 4.85 14.46 4.29
CA THR A 159 5.16 15.23 5.52
C THR A 159 5.22 14.36 6.77
N ASN A 160 6.20 14.61 7.65
CA ASN A 160 6.30 14.00 8.98
C ASN A 160 6.31 12.46 8.97
N ASN A 161 6.84 11.85 7.92
CA ASN A 161 7.01 10.40 7.85
C ASN A 161 8.38 10.01 8.39
N LEU A 162 8.40 9.00 9.26
CA LEU A 162 9.61 8.42 9.83
C LEU A 162 10.01 7.20 9.00
N TYR A 163 11.11 7.30 8.25
CA TYR A 163 11.66 6.17 7.51
C TYR A 163 12.84 5.61 8.27
N TYR A 164 12.81 4.31 8.56
CA TYR A 164 13.94 3.60 9.14
C TYR A 164 14.37 2.50 8.17
N ILE A 165 15.65 2.54 7.77
CA ILE A 165 16.23 1.52 6.90
C ILE A 165 17.23 0.72 7.73
N ALA A 166 17.11 -0.62 7.71
CA ALA A 166 17.95 -1.53 8.48
C ALA A 166 19.47 -1.38 8.26
N SER A 167 19.90 -0.69 7.19
CA SER A 167 21.31 -0.32 6.94
C SER A 167 21.83 0.84 7.81
N GLY A 168 20.98 1.43 8.68
CA GLY A 168 21.44 2.20 9.84
C GLY A 168 21.12 3.70 9.85
N ASN A 169 20.28 4.21 8.94
CA ASN A 169 19.86 5.60 8.97
C ASN A 169 18.36 5.73 9.25
N VAL A 170 18.03 6.50 10.28
CA VAL A 170 16.70 7.11 10.43
C VAL A 170 16.68 8.32 9.50
N VAL A 171 15.75 8.33 8.55
CA VAL A 171 15.49 9.48 7.68
C VAL A 171 14.11 10.00 8.02
N LEU A 172 14.05 11.18 8.66
CA LEU A 172 12.81 11.92 8.82
C LEU A 172 12.66 12.84 7.60
N PHE A 173 11.69 12.57 6.73
CA PHE A 173 11.29 13.58 5.75
C PHE A 173 10.24 14.49 6.39
N GLY A 174 10.70 15.67 6.79
CA GLY A 174 9.85 16.82 7.06
C GLY A 174 10.03 17.82 5.93
N GLY A 175 9.34 17.63 4.81
CA GLY A 175 9.27 18.61 3.73
C GLY A 175 7.94 19.35 3.79
N SER A 176 7.95 20.67 3.96
CA SER A 176 6.78 21.52 3.70
C SER A 176 6.48 21.52 2.21
N GLY A 177 5.20 21.35 1.84
CA GLY A 177 4.68 21.74 0.53
C GLY A 177 4.80 23.24 0.28
#